data_AF-A0A7C7FUH9-F1
#
_entry.id   AF-A0A7C7FUH9-F1
#
_cell.length_a   1.000
_cell.length_b   1.000
_cell.length_c   1.000
_cell.angle_alpha   90.00
_cell.angle_beta   90.00
_cell.angle_gamma   90.00
#
_symmetry.space_group_name_H-M   'P 1'
#
loop_
_entity.id
_entity.type
_entity.pdbx_description
1 polymer ?
#
loop_
_entity_poly.entity_id
_entity_poly.type
_entity_poly.pdbx_seq_one_letter_code
_entity_poly.pdbx_strand_id
1 'polypeptide(L)'
;MNTDSLQFISPSIAAGLIVLLLICSALVSGSEVAFFSLKPTDLEDLEEDDSSSSANVLKLLKHPDEKVAPRNLLATILVLNNLINVAIVLIATVTAQQLFPVESLPHWLAISIHIAGVTLLIVLFGEVIPKLFAT
;
A
#
# COMPACT_ATOMS: atom_id res chain seq x y z
N MET A 1 -24.77 -16.39 15.66
CA MET A 1 -24.60 -15.69 14.37
C MET A 1 -23.91 -16.68 13.44
N ASN A 2 -24.58 -17.15 12.39
CA ASN A 2 -24.05 -18.22 11.53
C ASN A 2 -22.70 -17.80 10.95
N THR A 3 -21.65 -18.54 11.27
CA THR A 3 -20.29 -18.35 10.72
C THR A 3 -20.22 -18.66 9.23
N ASP A 4 -21.25 -19.31 8.68
CA ASP A 4 -21.36 -19.65 7.25
C ASP A 4 -21.42 -18.42 6.35
N SER A 5 -21.97 -17.30 6.84
CA SER A 5 -21.99 -16.04 6.11
C SER A 5 -20.68 -15.26 6.17
N LEU A 6 -19.60 -15.80 6.74
CA LEU A 6 -18.25 -15.21 6.59
C LEU A 6 -17.36 -16.05 5.67
N GLN A 7 -17.86 -17.16 5.12
CA GLN A 7 -17.16 -18.04 4.19
C GLN A 7 -17.16 -17.50 2.73
N PHE A 8 -17.23 -16.18 2.55
CA PHE A 8 -17.37 -15.56 1.22
C PHE A 8 -16.08 -15.61 0.38
N ILE A 9 -14.91 -15.83 1.00
CA ILE A 9 -13.62 -15.87 0.32
C ILE A 9 -12.87 -17.12 0.78
N SER A 10 -12.46 -17.96 -0.18
CA SER A 10 -11.60 -19.10 0.14
C SER A 10 -10.22 -18.60 0.61
N PRO A 11 -9.59 -19.25 1.61
CA PRO A 11 -8.31 -18.79 2.14
C PRO A 11 -7.22 -18.62 1.08
N SER A 12 -7.22 -19.46 0.05
CA SER A 12 -6.30 -19.36 -1.09
C SER A 12 -6.51 -18.09 -1.92
N ILE A 13 -7.77 -17.73 -2.18
CA ILE A 13 -8.12 -16.49 -2.90
C ILE A 13 -7.75 -15.28 -2.04
N ALA A 14 -8.03 -15.32 -0.73
CA ALA A 14 -7.68 -14.25 0.18
C ALA A 14 -6.15 -14.03 0.25
N ALA A 15 -5.37 -15.10 0.32
CA ALA A 15 -3.91 -15.01 0.30
C ALA A 15 -3.39 -14.39 -1.01
N GLY A 16 -3.93 -14.80 -2.16
CA GLY A 16 -3.58 -14.19 -3.45
C GLY A 16 -3.91 -12.70 -3.51
N LEU A 17 -5.07 -12.31 -2.97
CA LEU A 17 -5.48 -10.91 -2.90
C LEU A 17 -4.59 -10.09 -1.96
N ILE A 18 -4.19 -10.63 -0.80
CA ILE A 18 -3.25 -9.98 0.12
C ILE A 18 -1.90 -9.73 -0.57
N VAL A 19 -1.37 -10.72 -1.31
CA VAL A 19 -0.11 -10.56 -2.05
C VAL A 19 -0.23 -9.46 -3.10
N LEU A 20 -1.32 -9.45 -3.87
CA LEU A 20 -1.58 -8.39 -4.85
C LEU A 20 -1.65 -7.01 -4.17
N LEU A 21 -2.36 -6.90 -3.05
CA LEU A 21 -2.49 -5.65 -2.30
C LEU A 21 -1.14 -5.20 -1.70
N LEU A 22 -0.29 -6.12 -1.24
CA LEU A 22 1.07 -5.79 -0.79
C LEU A 22 1.93 -5.23 -1.92
N ILE A 23 1.83 -5.79 -3.13
CA ILE A 23 2.51 -5.23 -4.32
C ILE A 23 1.97 -3.83 -4.63
N CYS A 24 0.66 -3.63 -4.57
CA CYS A 24 0.06 -2.31 -4.75
C CYS A 24 0.54 -1.30 -3.70
N SER A 25 0.56 -1.68 -2.42
CA SER A 25 1.07 -0.85 -1.32
C SER A 25 2.54 -0.48 -1.57
N ALA A 26 3.35 -1.47 -1.98
CA ALA A 26 4.75 -1.25 -2.32
C ALA A 26 4.97 -0.24 -3.45
N LEU A 27 4.20 -0.36 -4.53
CA LEU A 27 4.27 0.57 -5.66
C LEU A 27 3.85 1.99 -5.26
N VAL A 28 2.79 2.13 -4.46
CA VAL A 28 2.30 3.44 -3.99
C VAL A 28 3.32 4.10 -3.05
N SER A 29 3.86 3.32 -2.10
CA SER A 29 4.87 3.75 -1.15
C SER A 29 6.20 4.12 -1.83
N GLY A 30 6.64 3.34 -2.82
CA GLY A 30 7.82 3.65 -3.63
C GLY A 30 7.62 4.90 -4.51
N SER A 31 6.42 5.09 -5.06
CA SER A 31 6.08 6.28 -5.84
C SER A 31 6.15 7.56 -5.00
N GLU A 32 5.77 7.50 -3.72
CA GLU A 32 5.93 8.62 -2.78
C GLU A 32 7.37 9.13 -2.80
N VAL A 33 8.33 8.24 -2.53
CA VAL A 33 9.73 8.62 -2.46
C VAL A 33 10.26 9.03 -3.83
N ALA A 34 9.91 8.30 -4.90
CA ALA A 34 10.38 8.62 -6.25
C ALA A 34 9.93 10.00 -6.74
N PHE A 35 8.68 10.42 -6.49
CA PHE A 35 8.21 11.75 -6.89
C PHE A 35 8.79 12.87 -6.04
N PHE A 36 8.99 12.63 -4.73
CA PHE A 36 9.42 13.67 -3.78
C PHE A 36 10.92 13.67 -3.48
N SER A 37 11.71 12.77 -4.11
CA SER A 37 13.18 12.80 -4.08
C SER A 37 13.80 13.56 -5.26
N LEU A 38 13.00 13.89 -6.29
CA LEU A 38 13.44 14.64 -7.48
C LEU A 38 14.00 16.02 -7.09
N LYS A 39 15.18 16.34 -7.63
CA LYS A 39 15.87 17.62 -7.50
C LYS A 39 15.46 18.58 -8.61
N PRO A 40 15.73 19.89 -8.47
CA PRO A 40 15.50 20.86 -9.53
C PRO A 40 16.17 20.47 -10.85
N THR A 41 17.40 19.93 -10.80
CA THR A 41 18.11 19.42 -11.98
C THR A 41 17.40 18.26 -12.64
N ASP A 42 16.80 17.35 -11.86
CA ASP A 42 16.06 16.21 -12.41
C ASP A 42 14.79 16.70 -13.12
N LEU A 43 14.16 17.78 -12.63
CA LEU A 43 13.01 18.40 -13.28
C LEU A 43 13.38 19.11 -14.58
N GLU A 44 14.53 19.79 -14.62
CA GLU A 44 15.09 20.38 -15.85
C GLU A 44 15.36 19.29 -16.90
N ASP A 45 16.00 18.18 -16.51
CA ASP A 45 16.25 17.04 -17.40
C ASP A 45 14.94 16.43 -17.95
N LEU A 46 13.89 16.33 -17.12
CA LEU A 46 12.58 15.84 -17.53
C LEU A 46 11.85 16.81 -18.48
N GLU A 47 12.14 18.10 -18.43
CA GLU A 47 11.58 19.12 -19.34
C GLU A 47 12.25 19.09 -20.71
N GLU A 48 13.52 18.70 -20.77
CA GLU A 48 14.28 18.55 -22.01
C GLU A 48 14.07 17.19 -22.69
N ASP A 49 13.51 16.20 -21.99
CA ASP A 49 13.19 14.87 -22.51
C ASP A 49 11.80 14.79 -23.18
N ASP A 50 11.79 14.45 -24.47
CA ASP A 50 10.57 14.26 -25.28
C ASP A 50 9.82 12.95 -25.00
N SER A 51 10.24 12.15 -24.01
CA SER A 51 9.57 10.89 -23.67
C SER A 51 8.18 11.11 -23.04
N SER A 52 7.25 10.21 -23.36
CA SER A 52 5.89 10.25 -22.80
C SER A 52 5.88 10.11 -21.27
N SER A 53 6.86 9.40 -20.72
CA SER A 53 7.01 9.20 -19.28
C SER A 53 7.35 10.51 -18.58
N SER A 54 8.31 11.27 -19.12
CA SER A 54 8.72 12.58 -18.59
C SER A 54 7.57 13.59 -18.65
N ALA A 55 6.83 13.62 -19.76
CA ALA A 55 5.61 14.40 -19.87
C ALA A 55 4.54 14.02 -18.82
N ASN A 56 4.40 12.74 -18.48
CA ASN A 56 3.47 12.30 -17.44
C ASN A 56 3.91 12.71 -16.03
N VAL A 57 5.19 12.58 -15.71
CA VAL A 57 5.75 13.01 -14.42
C VAL A 57 5.54 14.51 -14.22
N LEU A 58 5.93 15.32 -15.21
CA LEU A 58 5.73 16.77 -15.18
C LEU A 58 4.25 17.15 -15.06
N LYS A 59 3.36 16.46 -15.77
CA LYS A 59 1.92 16.71 -15.65
C LYS A 59 1.40 16.45 -14.23
N LEU A 60 1.84 15.37 -13.58
CA LEU A 60 1.42 15.05 -12.20
C LEU A 60 1.97 16.06 -11.18
N LEU A 61 3.17 16.61 -11.42
CA LEU A 61 3.81 17.56 -10.52
C LEU A 61 3.40 19.01 -10.76
N LYS A 62 2.95 19.38 -11.97
CA LYS A 62 2.67 20.77 -12.34
C LYS A 62 1.20 21.10 -12.58
N HIS A 63 0.33 20.12 -12.86
CA HIS A 63 -1.09 20.37 -13.15
C HIS A 63 -1.98 20.05 -11.93
N PRO A 64 -2.94 20.90 -11.53
CA PRO A 64 -3.42 22.11 -12.22
C PRO A 64 -2.60 23.38 -11.96
N ASP A 65 -1.81 23.40 -10.89
CA ASP A 65 -0.93 24.50 -10.49
C ASP A 65 0.31 23.90 -9.82
N GLU A 66 1.50 24.42 -10.15
CA GLU A 66 2.80 23.92 -9.69
C GLU A 66 2.95 23.92 -8.16
N LYS A 67 2.26 24.81 -7.44
CA LYS A 67 2.30 24.88 -5.98
C LYS A 67 1.33 23.90 -5.31
N VAL A 68 0.26 23.52 -6.00
CA VAL A 68 -0.84 22.72 -5.42
C VAL A 68 -0.75 21.26 -5.83
N ALA A 69 -0.29 20.99 -7.06
CA ALA A 69 -0.23 19.66 -7.65
C ALA A 69 0.64 18.67 -6.84
N PRO A 70 1.87 19.01 -6.38
CA PRO A 70 2.67 18.08 -5.58
C PRO A 70 1.99 17.73 -4.25
N ARG A 71 1.34 18.70 -3.59
CA ARG A 71 0.60 18.46 -2.35
C ARG A 71 -0.61 17.55 -2.58
N ASN A 72 -1.35 17.74 -3.67
CA ASN A 72 -2.50 16.90 -4.01
C ASN A 72 -2.08 15.48 -4.37
N LEU A 73 -0.97 15.34 -5.08
CA LEU A 73 -0.36 14.05 -5.41
C LEU A 73 0.04 13.32 -4.13
N LEU A 74 0.77 13.99 -3.23
CA LEU A 74 1.15 13.43 -1.93
C LEU A 74 -0.08 13.00 -1.12
N ALA A 75 -1.10 13.86 -1.02
CA ALA A 75 -2.33 13.53 -0.30
C ALA A 75 -3.03 12.30 -0.89
N THR A 76 -3.05 12.18 -2.22
CA THR A 76 -3.65 11.04 -2.92
C THR A 76 -2.86 9.76 -2.67
N ILE A 77 -1.53 9.81 -2.74
CA ILE A 77 -0.63 8.69 -2.43
C ILE A 77 -0.84 8.22 -0.98
N LEU A 78 -0.87 9.14 -0.02
CA LEU A 78 -1.06 8.81 1.40
C LEU A 78 -2.44 8.21 1.68
N VAL A 79 -3.51 8.74 1.06
CA VAL A 79 -4.86 8.18 1.19
C VAL A 79 -4.93 6.80 0.57
N LEU A 80 -4.36 6.60 -0.63
CA LEU A 80 -4.36 5.32 -1.32
C LEU A 80 -3.56 4.27 -0.55
N ASN A 81 -2.39 4.62 -0.02
CA ASN A 81 -1.57 3.72 0.79
C ASN A 81 -2.33 3.26 2.04
N ASN A 82 -2.94 4.20 2.76
CA ASN A 82 -3.75 3.87 3.94
C ASN A 82 -4.96 3.01 3.60
N LEU A 83 -5.63 3.29 2.48
CA LEU A 83 -6.77 2.50 2.03
C LEU A 83 -6.35 1.04 1.74
N ILE A 84 -5.24 0.84 1.04
CA ILE A 84 -4.70 -0.49 0.75
C ILE A 84 -4.32 -1.21 2.05
N ASN A 85 -3.64 -0.53 2.98
CA ASN A 85 -3.24 -1.10 4.26
C ASN A 85 -4.44 -1.56 5.10
N VAL A 86 -5.48 -0.73 5.18
CA VAL A 86 -6.74 -1.09 5.87
C VAL A 86 -7.39 -2.30 5.18
N ALA A 87 -7.42 -2.34 3.85
CA ALA A 87 -7.98 -3.48 3.12
C ALA A 87 -7.22 -4.79 3.43
N ILE A 88 -5.88 -4.75 3.46
CA ILE A 88 -5.05 -5.90 3.84
C ILE A 88 -5.38 -6.37 5.25
N VAL A 89 -5.44 -5.45 6.22
CA VAL A 89 -5.76 -5.78 7.62
C VAL A 89 -7.13 -6.43 7.74
N LEU A 90 -8.15 -5.91 7.06
CA LEU A 90 -9.51 -6.46 7.09
C LEU A 90 -9.56 -7.87 6.51
N ILE A 91 -8.98 -8.09 5.32
CA ILE A 91 -8.98 -9.39 4.66
C ILE A 91 -8.19 -10.40 5.51
N ALA A 92 -6.99 -10.03 5.95
CA ALA A 92 -6.15 -10.90 6.76
C ALA A 92 -6.81 -11.28 8.09
N THR A 93 -7.51 -10.34 8.73
CA THR A 93 -8.24 -10.61 9.98
C THR A 93 -9.37 -11.62 9.78
N VAL A 94 -10.16 -11.48 8.70
CA VAL A 94 -11.24 -12.43 8.39
C VAL A 94 -10.68 -13.80 8.03
N THR A 95 -9.62 -13.87 7.21
CA THR A 95 -8.97 -15.13 6.82
C THR A 95 -8.33 -15.84 8.00
N ALA A 96 -7.69 -15.09 8.91
CA ALA A 96 -7.11 -15.60 10.14
C ALA A 96 -8.14 -16.34 11.02
N GLN A 97 -9.32 -15.75 11.18
CA GLN A 97 -10.42 -16.32 11.97
C GLN A 97 -10.94 -17.64 11.37
N GLN A 98 -10.87 -17.80 10.04
CA GLN A 98 -11.27 -19.04 9.37
C GLN A 98 -10.22 -20.15 9.48
N LEU A 99 -8.93 -19.80 9.38
CA LEU A 99 -7.82 -20.77 9.37
C LEU A 99 -7.42 -21.25 10.77
N PHE A 100 -7.55 -20.37 11.76
CA PHE A 100 -7.23 -20.67 13.15
C PHE A 100 -8.49 -20.52 14.00
N PRO A 101 -9.37 -21.52 14.07
CA PRO A 101 -10.37 -21.60 15.13
C PRO A 101 -9.61 -21.77 16.45
N VAL A 102 -9.43 -20.67 17.17
CA VAL A 102 -8.58 -20.59 18.36
C VAL A 102 -9.31 -21.25 19.54
N GLU A 103 -9.30 -22.58 19.59
CA GLU A 103 -9.82 -23.32 20.76
C GLU A 103 -8.79 -23.43 21.90
N SER A 104 -7.51 -23.15 21.63
CA SER A 104 -6.40 -23.41 22.54
C SER A 104 -5.69 -22.16 23.11
N LEU A 105 -5.98 -20.96 22.61
CA LEU A 105 -5.41 -19.69 23.12
C LEU A 105 -6.50 -18.71 23.56
N PRO A 106 -6.21 -17.81 24.51
CA PRO A 106 -7.08 -16.69 24.81
C PRO A 106 -7.32 -15.84 23.56
N HIS A 107 -8.59 -15.53 23.27
CA HIS A 107 -9.00 -14.83 22.05
C HIS A 107 -8.23 -13.51 21.80
N TRP A 108 -7.98 -12.74 22.87
CA TRP A 108 -7.23 -11.49 22.81
C TRP A 108 -5.78 -11.68 22.33
N LEU A 109 -5.12 -12.76 22.76
CA LEU A 109 -3.72 -13.03 22.39
C LEU A 109 -3.61 -13.42 20.91
N ALA A 110 -4.54 -14.24 20.41
CA ALA A 110 -4.56 -14.62 19.01
C ALA A 110 -4.84 -13.44 18.07
N ILE A 111 -5.70 -12.51 18.49
CA ILE A 111 -5.93 -11.25 17.77
C ILE A 111 -4.67 -10.39 17.77
N SER A 112 -4.01 -10.22 18.92
CA SER A 112 -2.78 -9.40 19.01
C SER A 112 -1.67 -9.93 18.11
N ILE A 113 -1.44 -11.25 18.10
CA ILE A 113 -0.43 -11.88 17.23
C ILE A 113 -0.75 -11.64 15.75
N HIS A 114 -2.02 -11.76 15.37
CA HIS A 114 -2.45 -11.49 13.99
C HIS A 114 -2.25 -10.03 13.59
N ILE A 115 -2.72 -9.09 14.40
CA ILE A 115 -2.57 -7.66 14.11
C ILE A 115 -1.08 -7.31 14.00
N ALA A 116 -0.25 -7.77 14.95
CA ALA A 116 1.19 -7.53 14.93
C ALA A 116 1.85 -8.15 13.69
N GLY A 117 1.52 -9.40 13.34
CA GLY A 117 2.06 -10.08 12.17
C GLY A 117 1.68 -9.41 10.86
N VAL A 118 0.40 -9.06 10.68
CA VAL A 118 -0.07 -8.38 9.46
C VAL A 118 0.53 -6.99 9.35
N THR A 119 0.58 -6.24 10.45
CA THR A 119 1.21 -4.90 10.46
C THR A 119 2.68 -4.98 10.11
N LEU A 120 3.41 -5.98 10.63
CA LEU A 120 4.81 -6.21 10.28
C LEU A 120 4.98 -6.50 8.78
N LEU A 121 4.12 -7.33 8.20
CA LEU A 121 4.16 -7.62 6.77
C LEU A 121 3.91 -6.37 5.92
N ILE A 122 2.91 -5.57 6.28
CA ILE A 122 2.60 -4.30 5.61
C ILE A 122 3.77 -3.33 5.71
N VAL A 123 4.27 -3.07 6.92
CA VAL A 123 5.37 -2.11 7.14
C VAL A 123 6.64 -2.57 6.43
N LEU A 124 6.98 -3.85 6.51
CA LEU A 124 8.21 -4.35 5.90
C LEU A 124 8.12 -4.35 4.37
N PHE A 125 7.12 -5.01 3.80
CA PHE A 125 7.03 -5.25 2.35
C PHE A 125 6.29 -4.17 1.59
N GLY A 126 5.25 -3.57 2.20
CA GLY A 126 4.44 -2.52 1.57
C GLY A 126 5.02 -1.12 1.76
N GLU A 127 5.77 -0.86 2.84
CA GLU A 127 6.21 0.50 3.16
C GLU A 127 7.74 0.69 3.14
N VAL A 128 8.47 0.06 4.05
CA VAL A 128 9.89 0.34 4.31
C VAL A 128 10.78 -0.13 3.17
N ILE A 129 10.67 -1.39 2.74
CA ILE A 129 11.52 -1.93 1.68
C ILE A 129 11.36 -1.13 0.36
N PRO A 130 10.14 -0.85 -0.13
CA PRO A 130 9.95 -0.12 -1.38
C PRO A 130 10.51 1.32 -1.34
N LYS A 131 10.38 2.01 -0.20
CA LYS A 131 10.94 3.36 0.00
C LYS A 131 12.46 3.37 -0.11
N LEU A 132 13.13 2.33 0.38
CA LEU A 132 14.60 2.20 0.31
C LEU A 132 15.12 2.03 -1.13
N PHE A 133 14.34 1.41 -2.02
CA PHE A 133 14.74 1.22 -3.42
C PHE A 133 14.42 2.41 -4.33
N ALA A 134 13.61 3.35 -3.86
CA ALA A 134 13.18 4.53 -4.62
C ALA A 134 13.99 5.80 -4.31
N THR A 135 14.91 5.74 -3.34
CA THR A 135 15.87 6.81 -3.01
C THR A 135 17.18 6.58 -3.74
#